data_AF-A0A099T5E6-F1
#
_entry.id   AF-A0A099T5E6-F1
#
_cell.length_a   1.000
_cell.length_b   1.000
_cell.length_c   1.000
_cell.angle_alpha   90.00
_cell.angle_beta   90.00
_cell.angle_gamma   90.00
#
_symmetry.space_group_name_H-M   'P 1'
#
loop_
_entity.id
_entity.type
_entity.pdbx_description
1 polymer ?
#
loop_
_entity_poly.entity_id
_entity_poly.type
_entity_poly.pdbx_seq_one_letter_code
_entity_poly.pdbx_strand_id
1 'polypeptide(L)'
;MIAEEKLEKLAKACEECIGEDSGSIDDHFEKCPVCKLYKEQAETVNCISETIRQLASRSEEERCDAICKNLDEFYGMPDDERLEAISEMLDYGGGLSEEDMFKIVTTRVDLLTKLPKEKRVLLMETLEKVMSQWPEDRKILEKRAIMNATQDYFLLKKTLLRRMFKKILS
;
A
#
# COMPACT_ATOMS: atom_id res chain seq x y z
N MET A 1 -1.43 0.62 8.95
CA MET A 1 -1.63 -0.66 9.67
C MET A 1 -0.55 -1.71 9.43
N ILE A 2 -0.33 -2.30 8.24
CA ILE A 2 0.69 -3.38 8.11
C ILE A 2 2.13 -2.88 8.29
N ALA A 3 2.50 -1.72 7.74
CA ALA A 3 3.80 -1.10 7.99
C ALA A 3 4.02 -0.74 9.47
N GLU A 4 2.99 -0.21 10.14
CA GLU A 4 3.02 0.08 11.58
C GLU A 4 3.09 -1.20 12.41
N GLU A 5 2.33 -2.24 12.08
CA GLU A 5 2.42 -3.55 12.72
C GLU A 5 3.80 -4.19 12.52
N LYS A 6 4.45 -4.00 11.36
CA LYS A 6 5.81 -4.46 11.11
C LYS A 6 6.81 -3.72 12.01
N LEU A 7 6.69 -2.40 12.12
CA LEU A 7 7.51 -1.59 13.02
C LEU A 7 7.28 -1.99 14.49
N GLU A 8 6.03 -2.20 14.89
CA GLU A 8 5.67 -2.63 16.25
C GLU A 8 6.25 -4.02 16.58
N LYS A 9 6.21 -4.95 15.62
CA LYS A 9 6.83 -6.28 15.76
C LYS A 9 8.34 -6.19 15.90
N LEU A 10 9.00 -5.34 15.12
CA LEU A 10 10.43 -5.10 15.22
C LEU A 10 10.79 -4.45 16.57
N ALA A 11 10.00 -3.47 17.01
CA ALA A 11 10.18 -2.80 18.30
C ALA A 11 10.08 -3.80 19.47
N LYS A 12 9.03 -4.64 19.49
CA LYS A 12 8.91 -5.71 20.50
C LYS A 12 10.07 -6.70 20.48
N ALA A 13 10.51 -7.12 19.30
CA ALA A 13 11.66 -8.01 19.19
C ALA A 13 12.96 -7.36 19.71
N CYS A 14 13.12 -6.05 19.51
CA CYS A 14 14.21 -5.28 20.10
C CYS A 14 14.09 -5.19 21.63
N GLU A 15 12.89 -4.91 22.18
CA GLU A 15 12.65 -4.87 23.63
C GLU A 15 13.01 -6.20 24.31
N GLU A 16 12.57 -7.31 23.72
CA GLU A 16 12.90 -8.66 24.21
C GLU A 16 14.41 -8.95 24.13
N CYS A 17 15.09 -8.48 23.07
CA CYS A 17 16.53 -8.65 22.90
C CYS A 17 17.37 -7.78 23.85
N ILE A 18 16.87 -6.58 24.20
CA ILE A 18 17.52 -5.67 25.15
C ILE A 18 17.37 -6.21 26.58
N GLY A 19 16.22 -6.80 26.92
CA GLY A 19 15.97 -7.40 28.22
C GLY A 19 16.08 -6.37 29.37
N GLU A 20 16.63 -6.78 30.52
CA GLU A 20 16.87 -5.91 31.67
C GLU A 20 18.23 -5.18 31.63
N ASP A 21 18.93 -5.22 30.50
CA ASP A 21 20.28 -4.64 30.39
C ASP A 21 20.21 -3.11 30.56
N SER A 22 21.00 -2.58 31.49
CA SER A 22 20.94 -1.16 31.92
C SER A 22 21.75 -0.20 31.03
N GLY A 23 22.27 -0.72 29.90
CA GLY A 23 22.96 0.06 28.88
C GLY A 23 22.02 0.95 28.06
N SER A 24 22.59 1.92 27.35
CA SER A 24 21.82 2.77 26.42
C SER A 24 21.24 1.93 25.27
N ILE A 25 20.01 2.22 24.87
CA ILE A 25 19.35 1.63 23.69
C ILE A 25 20.17 1.93 22.43
N ASP A 26 20.75 3.13 22.31
CA ASP A 26 21.57 3.54 21.17
C ASP A 26 22.82 2.65 21.03
N ASP A 27 23.51 2.42 22.15
CA ASP A 27 24.66 1.52 22.22
C ASP A 27 24.28 0.09 21.82
N HIS A 28 23.09 -0.37 22.20
CA HIS A 28 22.60 -1.69 21.84
C HIS A 28 22.36 -1.81 20.32
N PHE A 29 21.77 -0.81 19.67
CA PHE A 29 21.59 -0.81 18.22
C PHE A 29 22.91 -0.82 17.44
N GLU A 30 23.99 -0.29 18.00
CA GLU A 30 25.32 -0.33 17.37
C GLU A 30 26.04 -1.67 17.56
N LYS A 31 25.85 -2.31 18.72
CA LYS A 31 26.63 -3.50 19.14
C LYS A 31 25.90 -4.82 18.88
N CYS A 32 24.58 -4.85 18.97
CA CYS A 32 23.78 -6.06 18.76
C CYS A 32 23.54 -6.28 17.26
N PRO A 33 24.07 -7.37 16.66
CA PRO A 33 23.92 -7.62 15.22
C PRO A 33 22.45 -7.85 14.81
N VAL A 34 21.62 -8.38 15.71
CA VAL A 34 20.20 -8.63 15.45
C VAL A 34 19.42 -7.31 15.42
N CYS A 35 19.56 -6.48 16.46
CA CYS A 35 18.88 -5.19 16.53
C CYS A 35 19.39 -4.20 15.46
N LYS A 36 20.64 -4.33 15.02
CA LYS A 36 21.15 -3.59 13.85
C LYS A 36 20.41 -3.95 12.57
N LEU A 37 20.16 -5.24 12.33
CA LEU A 37 19.35 -5.69 11.19
C LEU A 37 17.90 -5.19 11.29
N TYR A 38 17.31 -5.21 12.48
CA TYR A 38 15.95 -4.67 12.69
C TYR A 38 15.89 -3.17 12.44
N LYS A 39 16.93 -2.41 12.80
CA LYS A 39 17.05 -0.98 12.47
C LYS A 39 17.06 -0.76 10.96
N GLU A 40 17.87 -1.50 10.21
CA GLU A 40 17.92 -1.40 8.74
C GLU A 40 16.56 -1.73 8.09
N GLN A 41 15.85 -2.73 8.63
CA GLN A 41 14.49 -3.05 8.19
C GLN A 41 13.49 -1.93 8.49
N ALA A 42 13.58 -1.29 9.67
CA ALA A 42 12.74 -0.16 10.03
C ALA A 42 13.01 1.08 9.16
N GLU A 43 14.27 1.37 8.87
CA GLU A 43 14.67 2.46 7.95
C GLU A 43 14.14 2.22 6.54
N THR A 44 14.18 0.98 6.06
CA THR A 44 13.59 0.59 4.76
C THR A 44 12.09 0.85 4.74
N VAL A 45 11.36 0.45 5.80
CA VAL A 45 9.93 0.72 5.93
C VAL A 45 9.64 2.22 5.91
N ASN A 46 10.41 3.03 6.65
CA ASN A 46 10.22 4.48 6.67
C ASN A 46 10.48 5.12 5.29
N CYS A 47 11.55 4.71 4.60
CA CYS A 47 11.90 5.23 3.28
C CYS A 47 10.79 4.97 2.25
N ILE A 48 10.20 3.77 2.25
CA ILE A 48 9.11 3.45 1.33
C ILE A 48 7.85 4.24 1.69
N SER A 49 7.51 4.36 2.99
CA SER A 49 6.39 5.19 3.44
C SER A 49 6.55 6.67 3.04
N GLU A 50 7.75 7.23 3.14
CA GLU A 50 8.04 8.59 2.67
C GLU A 50 7.90 8.72 1.16
N THR A 51 8.36 7.74 0.40
CA THR A 51 8.22 7.70 -1.06
C THR A 51 6.74 7.76 -1.47
N ILE A 52 5.86 7.02 -0.77
CA ILE A 52 4.43 7.05 -1.04
C ILE A 52 3.79 8.38 -0.61
N ARG A 53 4.18 8.96 0.53
CA ARG A 53 3.72 10.31 0.92
C ARG A 53 4.10 11.36 -0.13
N GLN A 54 5.33 11.29 -0.63
CA GLN A 54 5.79 12.17 -1.69
C GLN A 54 4.98 11.97 -2.97
N LEU A 55 4.63 10.73 -3.32
CA LEU A 55 3.79 10.44 -4.48
C LEU A 55 2.41 11.13 -4.39
N ALA A 56 1.79 11.18 -3.21
CA ALA A 56 0.53 11.89 -3.01
C ALA A 56 0.66 13.42 -3.14
N SER A 57 1.86 13.95 -2.84
CA SER A 57 2.17 15.39 -2.90
C SER A 57 2.60 15.87 -4.30
N ARG A 58 2.84 14.96 -5.23
CA ARG A 58 3.21 15.26 -6.62
C ARG A 58 2.02 15.83 -7.41
N SER A 59 2.35 16.45 -8.54
CA SER A 59 1.33 16.86 -9.52
C SER A 59 0.50 15.65 -10.00
N GLU A 60 -0.69 15.92 -10.54
CA GLU A 60 -1.55 14.85 -11.07
C GLU A 60 -0.85 14.06 -12.18
N GLU A 61 -0.12 14.75 -13.06
CA GLU A 61 0.65 14.14 -14.16
C GLU A 61 1.72 13.19 -13.64
N GLU A 62 2.61 13.66 -12.76
CA GLU A 62 3.68 12.84 -12.19
C GLU A 62 3.14 11.65 -11.38
N ARG A 63 2.03 11.84 -10.67
CA ARG A 63 1.36 10.76 -9.93
C ARG A 63 0.75 9.74 -10.90
N CYS A 64 0.14 10.20 -12.00
CA CYS A 64 -0.36 9.32 -13.05
C CYS A 64 0.77 8.49 -13.66
N ASP A 65 1.89 9.11 -14.03
CA ASP A 65 3.03 8.43 -14.65
C ASP A 65 3.64 7.38 -13.72
N ALA A 66 3.85 7.74 -12.45
CA ALA A 66 4.40 6.81 -11.47
C ALA A 66 3.46 5.61 -11.22
N ILE A 67 2.16 5.85 -11.05
CA ILE A 67 1.20 4.76 -10.84
C ILE A 67 1.06 3.92 -12.12
N CYS A 68 1.06 4.54 -13.30
CA CYS A 68 1.01 3.84 -14.58
C CYS A 68 2.20 2.89 -14.73
N LYS A 69 3.41 3.38 -14.46
CA LYS A 69 4.63 2.58 -14.45
C LYS A 69 4.53 1.39 -13.49
N ASN A 70 4.04 1.60 -12.27
CA ASN A 70 3.85 0.50 -11.32
C ASN A 70 2.84 -0.54 -11.84
N LEU A 71 1.72 -0.11 -12.45
CA LEU A 71 0.73 -1.03 -13.04
C LEU A 71 1.32 -1.81 -14.24
N ASP A 72 2.24 -1.21 -14.99
CA ASP A 72 3.00 -1.89 -16.05
C ASP A 72 3.94 -2.94 -15.50
N GLU A 73 4.72 -2.60 -14.47
CA GLU A 73 5.64 -3.52 -13.80
C GLU A 73 4.89 -4.70 -13.17
N PHE A 74 3.83 -4.45 -12.40
CA PHE A 74 3.02 -5.50 -11.78
C PHE A 74 2.43 -6.47 -12.81
N TYR A 75 1.99 -5.97 -13.96
CA TYR A 75 1.46 -6.84 -15.01
C TYR A 75 2.51 -7.81 -15.59
N GLY A 76 3.78 -7.38 -15.65
CA GLY A 76 4.89 -8.20 -16.14
C GLY A 76 5.44 -9.22 -15.14
N MET A 77 5.08 -9.11 -13.86
CA MET A 77 5.57 -10.00 -12.80
C MET A 77 4.83 -11.35 -12.80
N PRO A 78 5.47 -12.45 -12.33
CA PRO A 78 4.80 -13.68 -11.93
C PRO A 78 3.72 -13.44 -10.86
N ASP A 79 2.76 -14.37 -10.74
CA ASP A 79 1.59 -14.18 -9.86
C ASP A 79 1.95 -13.96 -8.38
N ASP A 80 2.90 -14.71 -7.83
CA ASP A 80 3.30 -14.59 -6.42
C ASP A 80 4.04 -13.26 -6.16
N GLU A 81 4.99 -12.90 -7.03
CA GLU A 81 5.72 -11.63 -6.95
C GLU A 81 4.78 -10.43 -7.14
N ARG A 82 3.80 -10.54 -8.04
CA ARG A 82 2.78 -9.50 -8.25
C ARG A 82 1.92 -9.30 -7.01
N LEU A 83 1.51 -10.38 -6.36
CA LEU A 83 0.72 -10.32 -5.14
C LEU A 83 1.49 -9.58 -4.03
N GLU A 84 2.75 -9.95 -3.83
CA GLU A 84 3.64 -9.33 -2.85
C GLU A 84 3.85 -7.83 -3.15
N ALA A 85 4.24 -7.49 -4.38
CA ALA A 85 4.50 -6.11 -4.78
C ALA A 85 3.27 -5.21 -4.67
N ILE A 86 2.08 -5.70 -5.04
CA ILE A 86 0.82 -4.96 -4.86
C ILE A 86 0.48 -4.82 -3.38
N SER A 87 0.68 -5.86 -2.56
CA SER A 87 0.46 -5.78 -1.12
C SER A 87 1.34 -4.72 -0.49
N GLU A 88 2.63 -4.76 -0.75
CA GLU A 88 3.60 -3.78 -0.25
C GLU A 88 3.19 -2.36 -0.61
N MET A 89 2.94 -2.09 -1.90
CA MET A 89 2.54 -0.75 -2.37
C MET A 89 1.31 -0.21 -1.63
N LEU A 90 0.31 -1.06 -1.39
CA LEU A 90 -0.91 -0.66 -0.69
C LEU A 90 -0.71 -0.54 0.82
N ASP A 91 0.17 -1.34 1.41
CA ASP A 91 0.50 -1.35 2.85
C ASP A 91 1.15 -0.05 3.28
N TYR A 92 2.09 0.43 2.49
CA TYR A 92 2.76 1.71 2.71
C TYR A 92 1.80 2.90 2.52
N GLY A 93 0.77 2.76 1.68
CA GLY A 93 -0.33 3.73 1.54
C GLY A 93 -1.22 3.83 2.79
N GLY A 94 -1.23 2.82 3.66
CA GLY A 94 -2.06 2.79 4.87
C GLY A 94 -1.62 3.74 5.99
N GLY A 95 -0.47 4.41 5.87
CA GLY A 95 0.01 5.45 6.80
C GLY A 95 -0.19 6.88 6.28
N LEU A 96 -0.97 7.05 5.20
CA LEU A 96 -1.30 8.35 4.63
C LEU A 96 -2.48 9.00 5.35
N SER A 97 -2.59 10.32 5.21
CA SER A 97 -3.85 11.01 5.51
C SER A 97 -4.97 10.47 4.62
N GLU A 98 -6.23 10.55 5.07
CA GLU A 98 -7.39 10.13 4.27
C GLU A 98 -7.43 10.86 2.92
N GLU A 99 -7.08 12.16 2.91
CA GLU A 99 -7.00 12.98 1.71
C GLU A 99 -5.96 12.47 0.70
N ASP A 100 -4.75 12.16 1.16
CA ASP A 100 -3.67 11.71 0.29
C ASP A 100 -3.88 10.31 -0.26
N MET A 101 -4.48 9.45 0.56
CA MET A 101 -4.91 8.14 0.11
C MET A 101 -6.03 8.25 -0.94
N PHE A 102 -6.98 9.17 -0.78
CA PHE A 102 -8.03 9.41 -1.78
C PHE A 102 -7.43 9.88 -3.11
N LYS A 103 -6.41 10.75 -3.08
CA LYS A 103 -5.67 11.16 -4.29
C LYS A 103 -5.09 9.95 -5.02
N ILE A 104 -4.36 9.08 -4.31
CA ILE A 104 -3.73 7.89 -4.91
C ILE A 104 -4.77 6.91 -5.44
N VAL A 105 -5.80 6.60 -4.64
CA VAL A 105 -6.88 5.68 -5.03
C VAL A 105 -7.62 6.21 -6.26
N THR A 106 -7.91 7.50 -6.31
CA THR A 106 -8.55 8.14 -7.46
C THR A 106 -7.73 7.94 -8.73
N THR A 107 -6.44 8.30 -8.70
CA THR A 107 -5.56 8.11 -9.86
C THR A 107 -5.48 6.65 -10.28
N ARG A 108 -5.36 5.72 -9.34
CA ARG A 108 -5.28 4.28 -9.62
C ARG A 108 -6.58 3.77 -10.26
N VAL A 109 -7.75 4.15 -9.74
CA VAL A 109 -9.07 3.78 -10.29
C VAL A 109 -9.22 4.34 -11.71
N ASP A 110 -8.86 5.60 -11.92
CA ASP A 110 -8.89 6.25 -13.23
C ASP A 110 -8.02 5.51 -14.25
N LEU A 111 -6.78 5.20 -13.89
CA LEU A 111 -5.84 4.47 -14.75
C LEU A 111 -6.34 3.07 -15.06
N LEU A 112 -6.84 2.32 -14.06
CA LEU A 112 -7.42 1.00 -14.26
C LEU A 112 -8.55 1.02 -15.30
N THR A 113 -9.36 2.07 -15.36
CA THR A 113 -10.42 2.18 -16.40
C THR A 113 -9.88 2.38 -17.82
N LYS A 114 -8.67 2.92 -17.95
CA LYS A 114 -8.00 3.19 -19.24
C LYS A 114 -7.20 1.98 -19.76
N LEU A 115 -6.89 1.01 -18.89
CA LEU A 115 -6.12 -0.18 -19.28
C LEU A 115 -6.88 -1.12 -20.22
N PRO A 116 -6.16 -1.87 -21.08
CA PRO A 116 -6.71 -3.00 -21.82
C PRO A 116 -7.41 -4.00 -20.89
N LYS A 117 -8.47 -4.65 -21.38
CA LYS A 117 -9.32 -5.54 -20.57
C LYS A 117 -8.52 -6.64 -19.87
N GLU A 118 -7.62 -7.29 -20.60
CA GLU A 118 -6.82 -8.42 -20.08
C GLU A 118 -5.97 -7.99 -18.88
N LYS A 119 -5.15 -6.96 -19.07
CA LYS A 119 -4.34 -6.37 -18.00
C LYS A 119 -5.16 -5.88 -16.81
N ARG A 120 -6.28 -5.20 -17.09
CA ARG A 120 -7.20 -4.72 -16.05
C ARG A 120 -7.76 -5.87 -15.22
N VAL A 121 -8.17 -6.98 -15.84
CA VAL A 121 -8.72 -8.14 -15.11
C VAL A 121 -7.66 -8.75 -14.21
N LEU A 122 -6.45 -8.98 -14.73
CA LEU A 122 -5.37 -9.60 -13.95
C LEU A 122 -4.97 -8.78 -12.71
N LEU A 123 -4.81 -7.46 -12.88
CA LEU A 123 -4.47 -6.56 -11.77
C LEU A 123 -5.61 -6.47 -10.75
N MET A 124 -6.87 -6.47 -11.20
CA MET A 124 -8.03 -6.44 -10.32
C MET A 124 -8.19 -7.74 -9.52
N GLU A 125 -7.93 -8.90 -10.12
CA GLU A 125 -7.96 -10.18 -9.41
C GLU A 125 -6.87 -10.26 -8.34
N THR A 126 -5.68 -9.72 -8.63
CA THR A 126 -4.59 -9.67 -7.66
C THR A 126 -4.92 -8.69 -6.53
N LEU A 127 -5.46 -7.51 -6.84
CA LEU A 127 -5.94 -6.55 -5.86
C LEU A 127 -7.02 -7.16 -4.94
N GLU A 128 -7.97 -7.91 -5.50
CA GLU A 128 -8.99 -8.63 -4.73
C GLU A 128 -8.36 -9.62 -3.75
N LYS A 129 -7.36 -10.40 -4.18
CA LYS A 129 -6.63 -11.34 -3.30
C LYS A 129 -5.93 -10.61 -2.16
N VAL A 130 -5.18 -9.54 -2.45
CA VAL A 130 -4.51 -8.73 -1.43
C VAL A 130 -5.52 -8.18 -0.42
N MET A 131 -6.58 -7.53 -0.91
CA MET A 131 -7.57 -6.90 -0.06
C MET A 131 -8.36 -7.90 0.78
N SER A 132 -8.57 -9.14 0.31
CA SER A 132 -9.27 -10.16 1.07
C SER A 132 -8.62 -10.46 2.42
N GLN A 133 -7.30 -10.29 2.51
CA GLN A 133 -6.48 -10.52 3.70
C GLN A 133 -6.44 -9.33 4.65
N TRP A 134 -6.96 -8.17 4.26
CA TRP A 134 -6.92 -6.98 5.09
C TRP A 134 -7.90 -7.02 6.28
N PRO A 135 -7.53 -6.36 7.40
CA PRO A 135 -8.46 -5.98 8.45
C PRO A 135 -9.67 -5.21 7.90
N GLU A 136 -10.82 -5.34 8.57
CA GLU A 136 -12.10 -4.80 8.10
C GLU A 136 -12.14 -3.27 8.04
N ASP A 137 -11.54 -2.61 9.02
CA ASP A 137 -11.38 -1.15 9.06
C ASP A 137 -10.60 -0.60 7.85
N ARG A 138 -9.53 -1.28 7.45
CA ARG A 138 -8.78 -0.93 6.24
C ARG A 138 -9.59 -1.16 4.97
N LYS A 139 -10.37 -2.24 4.89
CA LYS A 139 -11.29 -2.49 3.77
C LYS A 139 -12.34 -1.39 3.64
N ILE A 140 -12.92 -0.95 4.76
CA ILE A 140 -13.90 0.15 4.82
C ILE A 140 -13.27 1.44 4.30
N LEU A 141 -12.04 1.73 4.71
CA LEU A 141 -11.32 2.93 4.31
C LEU A 141 -11.05 2.95 2.79
N GLU A 142 -10.54 1.86 2.23
CA GLU A 142 -10.31 1.72 0.79
C GLU A 142 -11.62 1.80 -0.01
N LYS A 143 -12.69 1.16 0.48
CA LYS A 143 -14.03 1.22 -0.09
C LYS A 143 -14.53 2.67 -0.16
N ARG A 144 -14.35 3.45 0.91
CA ARG A 144 -14.71 4.88 0.93
C ARG A 144 -13.92 5.66 -0.12
N ALA A 145 -12.62 5.41 -0.23
CA ALA A 145 -11.76 6.06 -1.22
C ALA A 145 -12.19 5.73 -2.66
N ILE A 146 -12.52 4.47 -2.96
CA ILE A 146 -13.04 4.07 -4.28
C ILE A 146 -14.40 4.72 -4.56
N MET A 147 -15.27 4.82 -3.56
CA MET A 147 -16.56 5.49 -3.71
C MET A 147 -16.39 6.99 -3.99
N ASN A 148 -15.45 7.65 -3.31
CA ASN A 148 -15.12 9.06 -3.53
C ASN A 148 -14.51 9.29 -4.91
N ALA A 149 -13.53 8.47 -5.31
CA ALA A 149 -12.88 8.50 -6.62
C ALA A 149 -13.85 8.44 -7.81
N THR A 150 -15.00 7.78 -7.61
CA THR A 150 -16.01 7.60 -8.66
C THR A 150 -17.18 8.56 -8.56
N GLN A 151 -17.18 9.50 -7.61
CA GLN A 151 -18.31 10.37 -7.31
C GLN A 151 -18.72 11.27 -8.49
N ASP A 152 -17.77 11.72 -9.31
CA ASP A 152 -18.05 12.63 -10.43
C ASP A 152 -18.27 11.93 -11.76
N TYR A 153 -18.17 10.60 -11.78
CA TYR A 153 -18.38 9.84 -13.00
C TYR A 153 -19.85 9.82 -13.44
N PHE A 154 -20.08 9.72 -14.75
CA PHE A 154 -21.42 9.46 -15.28
C PHE A 154 -21.95 8.09 -14.82
N LEU A 155 -23.28 7.96 -14.74
CA LEU A 155 -23.96 6.83 -14.10
C LEU A 155 -23.50 5.45 -14.62
N LEU A 156 -23.31 5.32 -15.92
CA LEU A 156 -22.89 4.05 -16.52
C LEU A 156 -21.43 3.69 -16.15
N LYS A 157 -20.49 4.65 -16.14
CA LYS A 157 -19.10 4.40 -15.68
C LYS A 157 -19.06 4.01 -14.20
N LYS A 158 -19.82 4.70 -13.34
CA LYS A 158 -20.01 4.33 -11.92
C LYS A 158 -20.49 2.90 -11.77
N THR A 159 -21.50 2.52 -12.55
CA THR A 159 -22.11 1.18 -12.49
C THR A 159 -21.12 0.09 -12.92
N LEU A 160 -20.33 0.33 -13.97
CA LEU A 160 -19.28 -0.59 -14.42
C LEU A 160 -18.20 -0.78 -13.36
N LEU A 161 -17.72 0.30 -12.75
CA LEU A 161 -16.71 0.23 -11.69
C LEU A 161 -17.22 -0.47 -10.44
N ARG A 162 -18.45 -0.19 -10.00
CA ARG A 162 -19.06 -0.93 -8.88
C ARG A 162 -19.15 -2.44 -9.14
N ARG A 163 -19.37 -2.84 -10.40
CA ARG A 163 -19.33 -4.27 -10.78
C ARG A 163 -17.90 -4.83 -10.74
N MET A 164 -16.92 -4.07 -11.22
CA MET A 164 -15.51 -4.49 -11.17
C MET A 164 -15.02 -4.67 -9.73
N PHE A 165 -15.33 -3.72 -8.86
CA PHE A 165 -14.96 -3.76 -7.44
C PHE A 165 -15.99 -4.52 -6.60
N LYS A 166 -16.97 -5.22 -7.19
CA LYS A 166 -18.11 -5.78 -6.45
C LYS A 166 -17.66 -6.63 -5.26
N LYS A 167 -16.74 -7.57 -5.48
CA LYS A 167 -16.26 -8.47 -4.42
C LYS A 167 -15.40 -7.78 -3.37
N ILE A 168 -14.78 -6.65 -3.74
CA ILE A 168 -14.00 -5.80 -2.84
C ILE A 168 -14.93 -4.90 -2.00
N LEU A 169 -16.06 -4.49 -2.57
CA LEU A 169 -17.06 -3.61 -1.96
C LEU A 169 -18.19 -4.38 -1.25
N SER A 170 -18.22 -5.72 -1.33
CA SER A 170 -19.24 -6.58 -0.69
C SER A 170 -18.77 -6.94 0.70
#